data_AF-A0A7S0MLH0-F1
#
_entry.id   AF-A0A7S0MLH0-F1
#
_cell.length_a   1.000
_cell.length_b   1.000
_cell.length_c   1.000
_cell.angle_alpha   90.00
_cell.angle_beta   90.00
_cell.angle_gamma   90.00
#
_symmetry.space_group_name_H-M   'P 1'
#
loop_
_entity.id
_entity.type
_entity.pdbx_description
1 polymer ?
#
loop_
_entity_poly.entity_id
_entity_poly.type
_entity_poly.pdbx_seq_one_letter_code
_entity_poly.pdbx_strand_id
1 'polypeptide(L)'
;AWLRDTGATFLVHEQLPPRGVDWRFNAWGGVADGCLSDWCHDDAVAGILLDSLNMFRYRAPLVLEGGSIHVDGEGTLITTEECLLHPNRNPDLSQEQIETLLKAYTGSSKVIWLKHGVFGDDDTNGHVDNLCFFVRPGHVALTWTDDPADPQHARSA
;
A
#
# COMPACT_ATOMS: atom_id res chain seq x y z
N ALA A 1 2.77 -15.54 5.16
CA ALA A 1 2.90 -15.62 3.69
C ALA A 1 1.91 -14.64 3.10
N TRP A 2 2.40 -13.53 2.53
CA TRP A 2 1.63 -12.29 2.38
C TRP A 2 1.77 -11.69 0.98
N LEU A 3 1.31 -12.42 -0.04
CA LEU A 3 1.47 -12.03 -1.45
C LEU A 3 0.80 -10.69 -1.79
N ARG A 4 -0.20 -10.26 -1.00
CA ARG A 4 -0.78 -8.91 -1.06
C ARG A 4 0.30 -7.82 -0.95
N ASP A 5 1.28 -8.04 -0.09
CA ASP A 5 2.29 -7.04 0.28
C ASP A 5 3.62 -7.26 -0.43
N THR A 6 3.97 -8.52 -0.71
CA THR A 6 5.25 -8.90 -1.33
C THR A 6 5.15 -9.11 -2.84
N GLY A 7 3.93 -9.17 -3.37
CA GLY A 7 3.65 -9.36 -4.79
C GLY A 7 3.71 -8.07 -5.61
N ALA A 8 3.72 -8.21 -6.93
CA ALA A 8 3.69 -7.08 -7.83
C ALA A 8 2.30 -6.43 -7.88
N THR A 9 2.25 -5.10 -7.92
CA THR A 9 1.03 -4.37 -8.32
C THR A 9 0.96 -4.31 -9.83
N PHE A 10 0.00 -5.03 -10.42
CA PHE A 10 -0.17 -5.08 -11.87
C PHE A 10 -0.79 -3.81 -12.43
N LEU A 11 -0.23 -3.34 -13.55
CA LEU A 11 -0.69 -2.21 -14.33
C LEU A 11 -1.21 -2.70 -15.68
N VAL A 12 -2.36 -2.16 -16.09
CA VAL A 12 -2.97 -2.41 -17.39
C VAL A 12 -3.05 -1.11 -18.18
N HIS A 13 -2.96 -1.23 -19.49
CA HIS A 13 -3.07 -0.10 -20.41
C HIS A 13 -3.71 -0.59 -21.71
N GLU A 14 -4.54 0.23 -22.35
CA GLU A 14 -5.30 -0.21 -23.53
C GLU A 14 -4.41 -0.59 -24.73
N GLN A 15 -3.26 0.08 -24.86
CA GLN A 15 -2.37 -0.04 -26.02
C GLN A 15 -1.03 -0.71 -25.71
N LEU A 16 -0.74 -1.01 -24.45
CA LEU A 16 0.56 -1.54 -24.03
C LEU A 16 0.36 -2.86 -23.28
N PRO A 17 1.31 -3.80 -23.38
CA PRO A 17 1.23 -5.03 -22.60
C PRO A 17 1.20 -4.73 -21.09
N PRO A 18 0.54 -5.59 -20.29
CA PRO A 18 0.55 -5.47 -18.83
C PRO A 18 1.96 -5.38 -18.27
N ARG A 19 2.09 -4.65 -17.16
CA ARG A 19 3.36 -4.46 -16.44
C ARG A 19 3.13 -4.69 -14.96
N GLY A 20 4.21 -4.87 -14.20
CA GLY A 20 4.15 -4.94 -12.75
C GLY A 20 5.01 -3.87 -12.11
N VAL A 21 4.47 -3.22 -11.09
CA VAL A 21 5.28 -2.49 -10.11
C VAL A 21 5.72 -3.48 -9.05
N ASP A 22 7.02 -3.48 -8.84
CA ASP A 22 7.68 -4.22 -7.79
C ASP A 22 8.17 -3.20 -6.75
N TRP A 23 7.50 -3.19 -5.61
CA TRP A 23 7.80 -2.31 -4.48
C TRP A 23 8.89 -2.91 -3.61
N ARG A 24 9.71 -2.07 -2.97
CA ARG A 24 10.65 -2.57 -1.97
C ARG A 24 9.84 -3.06 -0.78
N PHE A 25 10.06 -4.30 -0.38
CA PHE A 25 9.46 -4.86 0.82
C PHE A 25 10.47 -4.86 1.97
N ASN A 26 10.03 -4.48 3.17
CA ASN A 26 10.89 -4.49 4.36
C ASN A 26 10.29 -5.21 5.57
N ALA A 27 9.33 -6.12 5.38
CA ALA A 27 8.61 -6.78 6.47
C ALA A 27 7.89 -5.80 7.42
N TRP A 28 7.22 -4.80 6.86
CA TRP A 28 6.40 -3.81 7.57
C TRP A 28 7.16 -3.00 8.64
N GLY A 29 8.46 -2.78 8.47
CA GLY A 29 9.23 -1.94 9.41
C GLY A 29 10.73 -2.20 9.50
N GLY A 30 11.27 -3.07 8.65
CA GLY A 30 12.68 -3.37 8.57
C GLY A 30 13.21 -4.06 9.83
N VAL A 31 14.50 -3.89 10.10
CA VAL A 31 15.17 -4.59 11.23
C VAL A 31 14.69 -4.09 12.59
N ALA A 32 14.26 -2.83 12.68
CA ALA A 32 13.91 -2.20 13.94
C ALA A 32 12.52 -2.61 14.42
N ASP A 33 11.52 -2.49 13.54
CA ASP A 33 10.11 -2.60 13.90
C ASP A 33 9.35 -3.61 13.03
N GLY A 34 10.02 -4.29 12.09
CA GLY A 34 9.39 -5.24 11.18
C GLY A 34 9.19 -6.62 11.80
N CYS A 35 8.28 -7.40 11.20
CA CYS A 35 7.89 -8.72 11.73
C CYS A 35 8.97 -9.81 11.53
N LEU A 36 9.95 -9.57 10.66
CA LEU A 36 10.97 -10.55 10.25
C LEU A 36 12.36 -9.91 10.31
N SER A 37 13.35 -10.69 10.75
CA SER A 37 14.75 -10.26 10.75
C SER A 37 15.43 -10.37 9.37
N ASP A 38 14.87 -11.18 8.48
CA ASP A 38 15.31 -11.36 7.10
C ASP A 38 14.08 -11.58 6.22
N TRP A 39 13.95 -10.76 5.18
CA TRP A 39 12.85 -10.73 4.22
C TRP A 39 13.37 -10.71 2.77
N CYS A 40 14.65 -11.07 2.55
CA CYS A 40 15.25 -10.98 1.22
C CYS A 40 14.50 -11.83 0.17
N HIS A 41 13.96 -12.98 0.58
CA HIS A 41 13.13 -13.83 -0.28
C HIS A 41 11.76 -13.22 -0.55
N ASP A 42 11.16 -12.55 0.43
CA ASP A 42 9.88 -11.86 0.27
C ASP A 42 10.00 -10.66 -0.68
N ASP A 43 11.06 -9.85 -0.57
CA ASP A 43 11.34 -8.74 -1.48
C ASP A 43 11.68 -9.20 -2.92
N ALA A 44 12.06 -10.47 -3.10
CA ALA A 44 12.29 -11.05 -4.41
C ALA A 44 11.01 -11.58 -5.10
N VAL A 45 9.90 -11.76 -4.36
CA VAL A 45 8.69 -12.43 -4.85
C VAL A 45 8.11 -11.73 -6.08
N ALA A 46 7.91 -10.41 -6.03
CA ALA A 46 7.37 -9.64 -7.16
C ALA A 46 8.24 -9.77 -8.42
N GLY A 47 9.56 -9.72 -8.28
CA GLY A 47 10.51 -9.92 -9.38
C GLY A 47 10.39 -11.31 -10.01
N ILE A 48 10.44 -12.36 -9.19
CA ILE A 48 10.31 -13.76 -9.63
C ILE A 48 8.98 -14.00 -10.34
N LEU A 49 7.89 -13.45 -9.78
CA LEU A 49 6.55 -13.55 -10.36
C LEU A 49 6.51 -12.93 -11.76
N LEU A 50 6.97 -11.69 -11.91
CA LEU A 50 6.94 -10.98 -13.19
C LEU A 50 7.84 -11.65 -14.25
N ASP A 51 9.01 -12.13 -13.85
CA ASP A 51 9.91 -12.87 -14.73
C ASP A 51 9.25 -14.17 -15.23
N SER A 52 8.57 -14.91 -14.34
CA SER A 52 7.85 -16.14 -14.72
C SER A 52 6.71 -15.90 -15.71
N LEU A 53 6.13 -14.70 -15.69
CA LEU A 53 5.05 -14.27 -16.57
C LEU A 53 5.56 -13.58 -17.85
N ASN A 54 6.88 -13.43 -18.02
CA ASN A 54 7.50 -12.63 -19.09
C ASN A 54 6.93 -11.20 -19.17
N MET A 55 6.71 -10.57 -18.02
CA MET A 55 6.12 -9.23 -17.92
C MET A 55 7.17 -8.15 -17.64
N PHE A 56 6.93 -6.93 -18.17
CA PHE A 56 7.78 -5.79 -17.86
C PHE A 56 7.63 -5.39 -16.38
N ARG A 57 8.77 -5.07 -15.75
CA ARG A 57 8.87 -4.74 -14.32
C ARG A 57 9.36 -3.30 -14.13
N TYR A 58 8.70 -2.59 -13.21
CA TYR A 58 9.17 -1.33 -12.66
C TYR A 58 9.55 -1.55 -11.20
N ARG A 59 10.85 -1.49 -10.88
CA ARG A 59 11.30 -1.54 -9.48
C ARG A 59 11.17 -0.13 -8.88
N ALA A 60 10.15 0.08 -8.04
CA ALA A 60 9.91 1.37 -7.43
C ALA A 60 10.98 1.72 -6.39
N PRO A 61 11.41 3.00 -6.28
CA PRO A 61 12.35 3.46 -5.26
C PRO A 61 11.61 3.80 -3.95
N LEU A 62 10.58 3.02 -3.60
CA LEU A 62 9.70 3.24 -2.46
C LEU A 62 9.50 1.93 -1.71
N VAL A 63 9.63 1.96 -0.38
CA VAL A 63 9.15 0.87 0.47
C VAL A 63 7.64 1.00 0.56
N LEU A 64 6.92 0.00 0.07
CA LEU A 64 5.46 0.02 0.03
C LEU A 64 4.92 -1.41 -0.05
N GLU A 65 3.85 -1.66 0.68
CA GLU A 65 3.12 -2.91 0.65
C GLU A 65 1.79 -2.74 -0.11
N GLY A 66 1.40 -3.72 -0.93
CA GLY A 66 0.17 -3.61 -1.73
C GLY A 66 -1.12 -3.46 -0.90
N GLY A 67 -1.16 -3.92 0.36
CA GLY A 67 -2.28 -3.68 1.28
C GLY A 67 -2.37 -2.26 1.83
N SER A 68 -1.29 -1.47 1.73
CA SER A 68 -1.26 -0.08 2.21
C SER A 68 -1.98 0.91 1.28
N ILE A 69 -2.33 0.50 0.06
CA ILE A 69 -2.97 1.35 -0.95
C ILE A 69 -4.22 0.69 -1.55
N HIS A 70 -5.20 1.51 -1.93
CA HIS A 70 -6.36 1.06 -2.71
C HIS A 70 -6.68 2.04 -3.84
N VAL A 71 -6.95 1.55 -5.04
CA VAL A 71 -7.27 2.37 -6.22
C VAL A 71 -8.71 2.16 -6.69
N ASP A 72 -9.30 3.16 -7.33
CA ASP A 72 -10.64 3.09 -7.93
C ASP A 72 -10.63 2.70 -9.42
N GLY A 73 -9.46 2.76 -10.07
CA GLY A 73 -9.30 2.53 -11.51
C GLY A 73 -9.57 3.76 -12.38
N GLU A 74 -9.99 4.89 -11.80
CA GLU A 74 -10.28 6.16 -12.49
C GLU A 74 -9.35 7.30 -12.03
N GLY A 75 -8.22 6.94 -11.41
CA GLY A 75 -7.16 7.86 -11.05
C GLY A 75 -7.17 8.33 -9.60
N THR A 76 -8.01 7.73 -8.74
CA THR A 76 -8.00 7.98 -7.29
C THR A 76 -7.34 6.82 -6.55
N LEU A 77 -6.44 7.16 -5.63
CA LEU A 77 -5.84 6.24 -4.67
C LEU A 77 -6.21 6.68 -3.25
N ILE A 78 -6.50 5.73 -2.35
CA ILE A 78 -6.63 5.93 -0.91
C ILE A 78 -5.49 5.21 -0.21
N THR A 79 -4.92 5.86 0.81
CA THR A 79 -3.88 5.31 1.69
C THR A 79 -4.03 5.89 3.10
N THR A 80 -3.22 5.43 4.06
CA THR A 80 -3.13 5.98 5.42
C THR A 80 -1.81 6.73 5.65
N GLU A 81 -1.88 7.83 6.40
CA GLU A 81 -0.71 8.57 6.90
C GLU A 81 0.03 7.73 7.95
N GLU A 82 -0.70 7.07 8.86
CA GLU A 82 -0.16 6.19 9.91
C GLU A 82 0.78 5.11 9.35
N CYS A 83 0.57 4.63 8.13
CA CYS A 83 1.42 3.64 7.48
C CYS A 83 2.53 4.30 6.67
N LEU A 84 2.20 5.04 5.61
CA LEU A 84 3.20 5.46 4.62
C LEU A 84 4.13 6.57 5.12
N LEU A 85 3.71 7.34 6.13
CA LEU A 85 4.55 8.34 6.79
C LEU A 85 5.25 7.79 8.04
N HIS A 86 5.07 6.51 8.34
CA HIS A 86 5.74 5.90 9.47
C HIS A 86 7.27 5.92 9.25
N PRO A 87 8.08 6.28 10.27
CA PRO A 87 9.54 6.37 10.13
C PRO A 87 10.23 5.06 9.70
N ASN A 88 9.58 3.92 9.90
CA ASN A 88 10.11 2.61 9.51
C ASN A 88 9.85 2.26 8.02
N ARG A 89 9.14 3.11 7.27
CA ARG A 89 8.94 2.98 5.82
C ARG A 89 9.96 3.82 5.08
N ASN A 90 9.64 5.09 4.83
CA ASN A 90 10.43 5.98 3.97
C ASN A 90 10.80 7.27 4.74
N PRO A 91 11.63 7.20 5.80
CA PRO A 91 11.87 8.32 6.73
C PRO A 91 12.48 9.56 6.07
N ASP A 92 13.16 9.39 4.95
CA ASP A 92 13.84 10.47 4.22
C ASP A 92 12.93 11.15 3.18
N LEU A 93 11.67 10.72 3.03
CA LEU A 93 10.72 11.26 2.07
C LEU A 93 9.61 12.05 2.77
N SER A 94 9.28 13.22 2.22
CA SER A 94 8.07 13.95 2.61
C SER A 94 6.81 13.28 2.03
N GLN A 95 5.66 13.62 2.59
CA GLN A 95 4.36 13.16 2.09
C GLN A 95 4.17 13.52 0.60
N GLU A 96 4.58 14.71 0.17
CA GLU A 96 4.49 15.14 -1.24
C GLU A 96 5.41 14.33 -2.16
N GLN A 97 6.58 13.93 -1.68
CA GLN A 97 7.51 13.08 -2.43
C GLN A 97 6.93 11.66 -2.57
N ILE A 98 6.36 11.11 -1.50
CA ILE A 98 5.66 9.82 -1.53
C ILE A 98 4.47 9.90 -2.49
N GLU A 99 3.64 10.94 -2.39
CA GLU A 99 2.49 11.14 -3.30
C GLU A 99 2.93 11.23 -4.77
N THR A 100 4.04 11.91 -5.07
CA THR A 100 4.60 11.97 -6.42
C THR A 100 4.97 10.59 -6.95
N LEU A 101 5.60 9.75 -6.12
CA LEU A 101 5.95 8.38 -6.47
C LEU A 101 4.70 7.51 -6.63
N LEU A 102 3.72 7.61 -5.73
CA LEU A 102 2.44 6.90 -5.83
C LEU A 102 1.78 7.18 -7.18
N LYS A 103 1.66 8.45 -7.57
CA LYS A 103 1.08 8.84 -8.87
C LYS A 103 1.88 8.28 -10.05
N ALA A 104 3.20 8.39 -10.00
CA ALA A 104 4.08 7.94 -11.08
C ALA A 104 4.02 6.42 -11.30
N TYR A 105 3.88 5.63 -10.24
CA TYR A 105 3.90 4.16 -10.32
C TYR A 105 2.52 3.52 -10.39
N THR A 106 1.45 4.20 -9.97
CA THR A 106 0.07 3.65 -10.02
C THR A 106 -0.78 4.23 -11.14
N GLY A 107 -0.34 5.34 -11.77
CA GLY A 107 -1.15 6.07 -12.74
C GLY A 107 -2.29 6.90 -12.10
N SER A 108 -2.33 6.99 -10.77
CA SER A 108 -3.27 7.87 -10.08
C SER A 108 -2.93 9.35 -10.31
N SER A 109 -3.94 10.20 -10.22
CA SER A 109 -3.82 11.66 -10.30
C SER A 109 -4.15 12.33 -8.96
N LYS A 110 -4.93 11.64 -8.11
CA LYS A 110 -5.34 12.09 -6.78
C LYS A 110 -5.03 11.01 -5.74
N VAL A 111 -4.45 11.43 -4.62
CA VAL A 111 -4.26 10.60 -3.43
C VAL A 111 -5.12 11.16 -2.30
N ILE A 112 -5.88 10.28 -1.65
CA ILE A 112 -6.64 10.57 -0.44
C ILE A 112 -5.88 9.96 0.74
N TRP A 113 -5.50 10.82 1.67
CA TRP A 113 -4.77 10.45 2.87
C TRP A 113 -5.74 10.36 4.05
N LEU A 114 -6.02 9.14 4.50
CA LEU A 114 -6.68 8.90 5.78
C LEU A 114 -5.64 9.03 6.89
N LYS A 115 -5.99 9.64 8.03
CA LYS A 115 -5.00 9.83 9.11
C LYS A 115 -4.55 8.52 9.74
N HIS A 116 -5.47 7.60 9.94
CA HIS A 116 -5.26 6.36 10.69
C HIS A 116 -5.85 5.17 9.94
N GLY A 117 -5.26 3.99 10.14
CA GLY A 117 -5.86 2.69 9.82
C GLY A 117 -6.75 2.18 10.95
N VAL A 118 -7.06 0.88 10.94
CA VAL A 118 -7.82 0.24 12.04
C VAL A 118 -7.06 0.33 13.36
N PHE A 119 -7.77 0.56 14.45
CA PHE A 119 -7.18 0.58 15.79
C PHE A 119 -6.54 -0.77 16.13
N GLY A 120 -5.30 -0.73 16.64
CA GLY A 120 -4.56 -1.93 17.06
C GLY A 120 -3.84 -2.66 15.91
N ASP A 121 -3.79 -2.09 14.71
CA ASP A 121 -2.98 -2.60 13.60
C ASP A 121 -1.53 -2.12 13.72
N ASP A 122 -0.84 -2.66 14.72
CA ASP A 122 0.58 -2.37 14.98
C ASP A 122 1.50 -3.15 14.02
N ASP A 123 1.02 -4.28 13.48
CA ASP A 123 1.79 -5.15 12.58
C ASP A 123 2.08 -4.48 11.23
N THR A 124 1.09 -3.78 10.65
CA THR A 124 1.23 -3.15 9.34
C THR A 124 1.29 -1.62 9.41
N ASN A 125 1.22 -1.07 10.63
CA ASN A 125 1.11 0.36 10.92
C ASN A 125 -0.14 0.98 10.29
N GLY A 126 -1.28 0.29 10.42
CA GLY A 126 -2.57 0.80 9.98
C GLY A 126 -2.73 0.80 8.46
N HIS A 127 -2.62 -0.36 7.81
CA HIS A 127 -2.94 -0.49 6.39
C HIS A 127 -4.38 -0.05 6.07
N VAL A 128 -4.56 0.50 4.87
CA VAL A 128 -5.88 0.96 4.41
C VAL A 128 -6.83 -0.19 4.12
N ASP A 129 -6.34 -1.37 3.72
CA ASP A 129 -7.18 -2.50 3.33
C ASP A 129 -7.99 -3.11 4.49
N ASN A 130 -7.55 -2.90 5.73
CA ASN A 130 -8.30 -3.24 6.94
C ASN A 130 -9.45 -2.24 7.23
N LEU A 131 -9.37 -1.02 6.69
CA LEU A 131 -10.26 0.10 7.03
C LEU A 131 -11.24 0.44 5.90
N CYS A 132 -10.73 0.68 4.69
CA CYS A 132 -11.46 1.31 3.61
C CYS A 132 -11.05 0.76 2.24
N PHE A 133 -12.03 0.40 1.40
CA PHE A 133 -11.76 -0.05 0.04
C PHE A 133 -12.82 0.43 -0.95
N PHE A 134 -12.40 0.66 -2.19
CA PHE A 134 -13.33 0.97 -3.27
C PHE A 134 -14.14 -0.26 -3.66
N VAL A 135 -15.46 -0.17 -3.57
CA VAL A 135 -16.39 -1.20 -4.08
C VAL A 135 -16.71 -1.00 -5.56
N ARG A 136 -16.55 0.23 -6.05
CA ARG A 136 -16.60 0.68 -7.45
C ARG A 136 -16.09 2.12 -7.53
N PRO A 137 -15.85 2.69 -8.72
CA PRO A 137 -15.46 4.09 -8.84
C PRO A 137 -16.35 5.05 -8.05
N GLY A 138 -15.71 5.91 -7.26
CA GLY A 138 -16.35 6.89 -6.38
C GLY A 138 -17.13 6.35 -5.18
N HIS A 139 -17.08 5.04 -4.89
CA HIS A 139 -17.82 4.45 -3.76
C HIS A 139 -16.91 3.54 -2.94
N VAL A 140 -16.92 3.74 -1.63
CA VAL A 140 -16.11 3.00 -0.68
C VAL A 140 -16.97 2.22 0.31
N ALA A 141 -16.46 1.09 0.77
CA ALA A 141 -16.88 0.46 2.02
C ALA A 141 -15.88 0.86 3.12
N LEU A 142 -16.40 1.10 4.32
CA LEU A 142 -15.62 1.54 5.48
C LEU A 142 -15.98 0.66 6.68
N THR A 143 -14.97 0.18 7.40
CA THR A 143 -15.15 -0.44 8.72
C THR A 143 -15.62 0.61 9.71
N TRP A 144 -16.76 0.37 10.38
CA TRP A 144 -17.45 1.35 11.21
C TRP A 144 -17.99 0.74 12.51
N THR A 145 -18.02 1.55 13.57
CA THR A 145 -18.73 1.27 14.81
C THR A 145 -19.41 2.53 15.33
N ASP A 146 -20.65 2.41 15.80
CA ASP A 146 -21.42 3.48 16.46
C ASP A 146 -21.18 3.51 17.98
N ASP A 147 -20.44 2.56 18.55
CA ASP A 147 -20.17 2.49 19.99
C ASP A 147 -19.05 3.47 20.38
N PRO A 148 -19.34 4.59 21.08
CA PRO A 148 -18.32 5.56 21.44
C PRO A 148 -17.30 5.05 22.46
N ALA A 149 -17.54 3.88 23.09
CA ALA A 149 -16.59 3.23 23.97
C ALA A 149 -15.57 2.34 23.21
N ASP A 150 -15.84 2.01 21.95
CA ASP A 150 -14.91 1.28 21.09
C ASP A 150 -13.79 2.22 20.60
N PRO A 151 -12.50 1.90 20.82
CA PRO A 151 -11.40 2.72 20.32
C PRO A 151 -11.41 2.96 18.79
N GLN A 152 -12.02 2.05 18.02
CA GLN A 152 -12.19 2.22 16.59
C GLN A 152 -13.13 3.38 16.24
N HIS A 153 -14.09 3.73 17.10
CA HIS A 153 -15.08 4.79 16.85
C HIS A 153 -14.40 6.11 16.47
N ALA A 154 -13.36 6.54 17.18
CA ALA A 154 -12.64 7.78 16.87
C ALA A 154 -11.87 7.75 15.54
N ARG A 155 -11.61 6.56 14.98
CA ARG A 155 -10.91 6.37 13.71
C ARG A 155 -11.85 6.17 12.52
N SER A 156 -13.06 5.65 12.76
CA SER A 156 -14.08 5.45 11.72
C SER A 156 -15.14 6.55 11.62
N ALA A 157 -15.38 7.32 12.71
CA ALA A 157 -16.46 8.31 12.81
C ALA A 157 -16.25 9.60 12.00
#